data_AF-A0A0M3R8A7-F1
#
_entry.id   AF-A0A0M3R8A7-F1
#
_cell.length_a   1.000
_cell.length_b   1.000
_cell.length_c   1.000
_cell.angle_alpha   90.00
_cell.angle_beta   90.00
_cell.angle_gamma   90.00
#
_symmetry.space_group_name_H-M   'P 1'
#
loop_
_entity.id
_entity.type
_entity.pdbx_description
1 polymer ?
#
loop_
_entity_poly.entity_id
_entity_poly.type
_entity_poly.pdbx_seq_one_letter_code
_entity_poly.pdbx_strand_id
1 'polypeptide(L)'
;ERFFDPSNGKFSKSATNADGKKLPRTFSQLVLDPIFKVFDAIMNFKKEETAKLIEKLEIKLDSDDKEKEGKPLLKAVMRRWLPAGEALLQMITIHLPSPVTAQKYRCELLYEGPGDDKAAMGIKNCDSKGPLMMYISKMVPTTDKGRFYAFGRVFSGTVSTGLKVRIMGPNYVPGKKDDLYIKPIQRTILMMGRYVEPIEDVPCGNIVGLVGVDQYLVKTDTIT
;
A
#
# COMPACT_ATOMS: atom_id res chain seq x y z
N GLU A 1 -14.31 -28.11 -4.66
CA GLU A 1 -12.86 -28.34 -4.91
C GLU A 1 -12.63 -28.51 -6.42
N ARG A 2 -11.41 -28.26 -6.92
CA ARG A 2 -11.06 -28.42 -8.34
C ARG A 2 -9.83 -29.30 -8.50
N PHE A 3 -9.92 -30.25 -9.42
CA PHE A 3 -8.91 -31.24 -9.75
C PHE A 3 -8.59 -31.16 -11.25
N PHE A 4 -7.37 -31.49 -11.65
CA PHE A 4 -6.98 -31.57 -13.06
C PHE A 4 -6.57 -33.00 -13.37
N ASP A 5 -7.13 -33.56 -14.43
CA ASP A 5 -6.80 -34.90 -14.89
C ASP A 5 -5.89 -34.81 -16.12
N PRO A 6 -4.58 -35.09 -15.96
CA PRO A 6 -3.64 -35.02 -17.08
C PRO A 6 -3.89 -36.11 -18.13
N SER A 7 -4.62 -37.18 -17.81
CA SER A 7 -4.88 -38.29 -18.76
C SER A 7 -5.87 -37.91 -19.86
N ASN A 8 -6.81 -37.02 -19.55
CA ASN A 8 -7.82 -36.53 -20.50
C ASN A 8 -7.74 -35.00 -20.72
N GLY A 9 -6.86 -34.30 -20.00
CA GLY A 9 -6.65 -32.86 -20.09
C GLY A 9 -7.81 -32.02 -19.54
N LYS A 10 -8.71 -32.58 -18.74
CA LYS A 10 -9.93 -31.90 -18.27
C LYS A 10 -9.91 -31.59 -16.78
N PHE A 11 -10.62 -30.54 -16.41
CA PHE A 11 -10.88 -30.20 -15.01
C PHE A 11 -12.07 -30.98 -14.47
N SER A 12 -11.96 -31.47 -13.24
CA SER A 12 -13.00 -32.18 -12.52
C SER A 12 -13.33 -31.49 -11.19
N LYS A 13 -14.57 -31.63 -10.73
CA LYS A 13 -14.97 -31.29 -9.34
C LYS A 13 -14.80 -32.49 -8.40
N SER A 14 -14.69 -33.70 -8.94
CA SER A 14 -14.53 -34.95 -8.20
C SER A 14 -13.06 -35.26 -7.94
N ALA A 15 -12.76 -35.77 -6.75
CA ALA A 15 -11.40 -36.16 -6.35
C ALA A 15 -10.91 -37.45 -7.03
N THR A 16 -11.75 -38.11 -7.81
CA THR A 16 -11.44 -39.32 -8.57
C THR A 16 -11.82 -39.18 -10.04
N ASN A 17 -11.06 -39.82 -10.92
CA ASN A 17 -11.41 -39.95 -12.34
C ASN A 17 -12.42 -41.09 -12.57
N ALA A 18 -12.79 -41.32 -13.84
CA ALA A 18 -13.73 -42.38 -14.23
C ALA A 18 -13.23 -43.80 -13.89
N ASP A 19 -11.91 -43.98 -13.79
CA ASP A 19 -11.26 -45.24 -13.42
C ASP A 19 -11.08 -45.41 -11.90
N GLY A 20 -11.62 -44.49 -11.09
CA GLY A 20 -11.48 -44.51 -9.62
C GLY A 20 -10.11 -44.05 -9.10
N LYS A 21 -9.19 -43.59 -9.97
CA LYS A 21 -7.88 -43.06 -9.55
C LYS A 21 -8.05 -41.68 -8.90
N LYS A 22 -7.33 -41.45 -7.80
CA LYS A 22 -7.30 -40.15 -7.13
C LYS A 22 -6.62 -39.11 -8.02
N LEU A 23 -7.29 -37.98 -8.20
CA LEU A 23 -6.77 -36.82 -8.91
C LEU A 23 -6.11 -35.85 -7.93
N PRO A 24 -4.91 -35.32 -8.23
CA PRO A 24 -4.32 -34.26 -7.43
C PRO A 24 -5.12 -32.96 -7.59
N ARG A 25 -5.11 -32.12 -6.56
CA ARG A 25 -5.75 -30.80 -6.61
C ARG A 25 -5.10 -29.96 -7.69
N THR A 26 -5.90 -29.18 -8.43
CA THR A 26 -5.40 -28.31 -9.51
C THR A 26 -4.29 -27.38 -9.02
N PHE A 27 -4.46 -26.73 -7.87
CA PHE A 27 -3.44 -25.84 -7.30
C PHE A 27 -2.15 -26.58 -6.95
N SER A 28 -2.27 -27.81 -6.42
CA SER A 28 -1.08 -28.62 -6.11
C SER A 28 -0.32 -28.97 -7.39
N GLN A 29 -1.03 -29.43 -8.43
CA GLN A 29 -0.41 -29.92 -9.65
C GLN A 29 0.12 -28.80 -10.55
N LEU A 30 -0.59 -27.68 -10.66
CA LEU A 30 -0.26 -26.62 -11.61
C LEU A 30 0.54 -25.46 -11.01
N VAL A 31 0.49 -25.27 -9.68
CA VAL A 31 1.20 -24.16 -9.01
C VAL A 31 2.31 -24.68 -8.11
N LEU A 32 2.00 -25.56 -7.15
CA LEU A 32 2.99 -25.99 -6.16
C LEU A 32 4.01 -26.98 -6.70
N ASP A 33 3.60 -27.94 -7.53
CA ASP A 33 4.48 -28.98 -8.06
C ASP A 33 5.61 -28.41 -8.95
N PRO A 34 5.37 -27.44 -9.86
CA PRO A 34 6.45 -26.74 -10.56
C PRO A 34 7.43 -26.04 -9.62
N ILE A 35 6.93 -25.34 -8.59
CA ILE A 35 7.78 -24.66 -7.60
C ILE A 35 8.62 -25.68 -6.84
N PHE A 36 8.02 -26.78 -6.38
CA PHE A 36 8.73 -27.84 -5.67
C PHE A 36 9.84 -28.44 -6.53
N LYS A 37 9.57 -28.73 -7.81
CA LYS A 37 10.58 -29.26 -8.74
C LYS A 37 11.75 -28.31 -8.96
N VAL A 38 11.50 -27.00 -9.05
CA VAL A 38 12.57 -26.00 -9.15
C VAL A 38 13.44 -25.99 -7.89
N PHE A 39 12.83 -26.03 -6.71
CA PHE A 39 13.55 -26.10 -5.45
C PHE A 39 14.37 -27.40 -5.34
N ASP A 40 13.77 -28.55 -5.62
CA ASP A 40 14.42 -29.85 -5.58
C ASP A 40 15.61 -29.93 -6.54
N ALA A 41 15.42 -29.54 -7.80
CA ALA A 41 16.48 -29.60 -8.82
C ALA A 41 17.68 -28.71 -8.47
N ILE A 42 17.44 -27.47 -8.02
CA ILE A 42 18.51 -26.52 -7.70
C ILE A 42 19.21 -26.88 -6.39
N MET A 43 18.46 -27.24 -5.34
CA MET A 43 19.05 -27.52 -4.01
C MET A 43 19.76 -28.87 -3.96
N ASN A 44 19.38 -29.83 -4.80
CA ASN A 44 20.05 -31.12 -4.93
C ASN A 44 21.02 -31.17 -6.12
N PHE A 45 21.41 -30.02 -6.68
CA PHE A 45 22.45 -29.87 -7.71
C PHE A 45 22.22 -30.73 -8.98
N LYS A 46 20.96 -30.96 -9.37
CA LYS A 46 20.60 -31.72 -10.57
C LYS A 46 20.73 -30.84 -11.81
N LYS A 47 21.96 -30.67 -12.32
CA LYS A 47 22.30 -29.69 -13.37
C LYS A 47 21.49 -29.86 -14.66
N GLU A 48 21.36 -31.08 -15.17
CA GLU A 48 20.58 -31.34 -16.40
C GLU A 48 19.08 -31.05 -16.23
N GLU A 49 18.50 -31.44 -15.09
CA GLU A 49 17.09 -31.17 -14.79
C GLU A 49 16.85 -29.67 -14.61
N THR A 50 17.77 -28.98 -13.94
CA THR A 50 17.72 -27.53 -13.73
C THR A 50 17.73 -26.78 -15.06
N ALA A 51 18.63 -27.16 -15.99
CA ALA A 51 18.68 -26.55 -17.33
C ALA A 51 17.37 -26.73 -18.11
N LYS A 52 16.81 -27.95 -18.12
CA LYS A 52 15.52 -28.25 -18.77
C LYS A 52 14.36 -27.48 -18.13
N LEU A 53 14.35 -27.33 -16.81
CA LEU A 53 13.31 -26.57 -16.10
C LEU A 53 13.40 -25.07 -16.39
N ILE A 54 14.60 -24.49 -16.40
CA ILE A 54 14.82 -23.08 -16.72
C ILE A 54 14.35 -22.77 -18.14
N GLU A 55 14.68 -23.64 -19.10
CA GLU A 55 14.22 -23.50 -20.49
C GLU A 55 12.69 -23.62 -20.60
N LYS A 56 12.09 -24.64 -19.98
CA LYS A 56 10.63 -24.87 -20.01
C LYS A 56 9.83 -23.76 -19.35
N LEU A 57 10.39 -23.11 -18.32
CA LEU A 57 9.79 -21.98 -17.63
C LEU A 57 10.16 -20.64 -18.28
N GLU A 58 10.91 -20.66 -19.38
CA GLU A 58 11.34 -19.49 -20.15
C GLU A 58 12.12 -18.46 -19.31
N ILE A 59 12.87 -18.93 -18.31
CA ILE A 59 13.60 -18.08 -17.37
C ILE A 59 14.94 -17.68 -18.00
N LYS A 60 15.12 -16.38 -18.26
CA LYS A 60 16.36 -15.83 -18.80
C LYS A 60 17.39 -15.58 -17.70
N LEU A 61 18.47 -16.35 -17.67
CA LEU A 61 19.63 -16.12 -16.80
C LEU A 61 20.74 -15.38 -17.55
N ASP A 62 21.33 -14.37 -16.89
CA ASP A 62 22.54 -13.71 -17.35
C ASP A 62 23.79 -14.58 -17.10
N SER A 63 24.93 -14.16 -17.64
CA SER A 63 26.20 -14.90 -17.56
C SER A 63 26.59 -15.20 -16.11
N ASP A 64 26.49 -14.20 -15.23
CA ASP A 64 26.85 -14.32 -13.82
C ASP A 64 25.92 -15.26 -13.05
N ASP A 65 24.62 -15.30 -13.39
CA ASP A 65 23.67 -16.21 -12.74
C ASP A 65 23.83 -17.65 -13.19
N LYS A 66 24.36 -17.91 -14.39
CA LYS A 66 24.62 -19.28 -14.88
C LYS A 66 25.72 -19.99 -14.08
N GLU A 67 26.64 -19.23 -13.49
CA GLU A 67 27.72 -19.76 -12.66
C GLU A 67 27.29 -19.98 -11.19
N LYS A 68 26.12 -19.45 -10.79
CA LYS A 68 25.60 -19.60 -9.44
C LYS A 68 25.01 -21.00 -9.26
N GLU A 69 25.10 -21.52 -8.04
CA GLU A 69 24.48 -22.78 -7.64
C GLU A 69 23.76 -22.64 -6.28
N GLY A 70 22.97 -23.64 -5.92
CA GLY A 70 22.27 -23.69 -4.63
C GLY A 70 21.38 -22.47 -4.36
N LYS A 71 21.44 -21.94 -3.13
CA LYS A 71 20.58 -20.81 -2.70
C LYS A 71 20.74 -19.54 -3.55
N PRO A 72 21.96 -19.09 -3.93
CA PRO A 72 22.13 -17.97 -4.85
C PRO A 72 21.40 -18.14 -6.20
N LEU A 73 21.52 -19.31 -6.84
CA LEU A 73 20.83 -19.60 -8.10
C LEU A 73 19.31 -19.63 -7.90
N LEU A 74 18.84 -20.30 -6.85
CA LEU A 74 17.41 -20.37 -6.52
C LEU A 74 16.80 -18.97 -6.37
N LYS A 75 17.49 -18.06 -5.67
CA LYS A 75 17.06 -16.67 -5.51
C LYS A 75 16.98 -15.95 -6.86
N ALA A 76 17.97 -16.15 -7.74
CA ALA A 76 18.02 -15.54 -9.06
C ALA A 76 16.88 -16.05 -9.97
N VAL A 77 16.63 -17.36 -9.97
CA VAL A 77 15.56 -18.03 -10.73
C VAL A 77 14.18 -17.56 -10.24
N MET A 78 13.91 -17.65 -8.93
CA MET A 78 12.59 -17.30 -8.37
C MET A 78 12.26 -15.82 -8.54
N ARG A 79 13.24 -14.91 -8.42
CA ARG A 79 13.01 -13.46 -8.61
C ARG A 79 12.56 -13.13 -10.03
N ARG A 80 13.04 -13.87 -11.04
CA ARG A 80 12.66 -13.67 -12.44
C ARG A 80 11.37 -14.37 -12.79
N TRP A 81 11.15 -15.55 -12.22
CA TRP A 81 9.96 -16.35 -12.52
C TRP A 81 8.71 -15.81 -11.85
N LEU A 82 8.81 -15.40 -10.58
CA LEU A 82 7.69 -14.89 -9.79
C LEU A 82 8.07 -13.57 -9.08
N PRO A 83 8.15 -12.44 -9.81
CA PRO A 83 8.42 -11.15 -9.21
C PRO A 83 7.35 -10.76 -8.19
N ALA A 84 7.73 -10.68 -6.92
CA ALA A 84 6.78 -10.37 -5.84
C ALA A 84 6.11 -9.00 -6.00
N GLY A 85 6.82 -8.03 -6.58
CA GLY A 85 6.31 -6.67 -6.78
C GLY A 85 5.05 -6.62 -7.64
N GLU A 86 5.02 -7.36 -8.75
CA GLU A 86 3.87 -7.37 -9.66
C GLU A 86 2.63 -7.94 -8.99
N ALA A 87 2.76 -9.09 -8.33
CA ALA A 87 1.66 -9.73 -7.62
C ALA A 87 1.10 -8.84 -6.48
N LEU A 88 1.98 -8.22 -5.69
CA LEU A 88 1.57 -7.35 -4.59
C LEU A 88 0.90 -6.07 -5.09
N LEU A 89 1.46 -5.42 -6.12
CA LEU A 89 0.88 -4.20 -6.69
C LEU A 89 -0.47 -4.47 -7.35
N GLN A 90 -0.60 -5.59 -8.07
CA GLN A 90 -1.87 -6.00 -8.65
C GLN A 90 -2.93 -6.28 -7.57
N MET A 91 -2.57 -7.01 -6.51
CA MET A 91 -3.47 -7.25 -5.39
C MET A 91 -3.91 -5.94 -4.73
N ILE A 92 -2.98 -5.02 -4.46
CA ILE A 92 -3.26 -3.72 -3.84
C ILE A 92 -4.22 -2.91 -4.72
N THR A 93 -3.94 -2.78 -6.00
CA THR A 93 -4.74 -1.96 -6.93
C THR A 93 -6.14 -2.53 -7.20
N ILE A 94 -6.30 -3.85 -7.19
CA ILE A 94 -7.60 -4.50 -7.40
C ILE A 94 -8.45 -4.49 -6.13
N HIS A 95 -7.85 -4.75 -4.97
CA HIS A 95 -8.62 -5.02 -3.74
C HIS A 95 -8.67 -3.85 -2.77
N LEU A 96 -7.69 -2.95 -2.75
CA LEU A 96 -7.75 -1.79 -1.86
C LEU A 96 -8.50 -0.64 -2.55
N PRO A 97 -9.55 -0.10 -1.91
CA PRO A 97 -10.33 0.98 -2.50
C PRO A 97 -9.54 2.29 -2.54
N SER A 98 -9.83 3.10 -3.54
CA SER A 98 -9.34 4.48 -3.62
C SER A 98 -9.90 5.35 -2.49
N PRO A 99 -9.28 6.51 -2.19
CA PRO A 99 -9.81 7.47 -1.22
C PRO A 99 -11.25 7.89 -1.51
N VAL A 100 -11.58 8.09 -2.79
CA VAL A 100 -12.91 8.50 -3.26
C VAL A 100 -13.98 7.46 -2.90
N THR A 101 -13.64 6.17 -3.00
CA THR A 101 -14.55 5.09 -2.60
C THR A 101 -14.56 4.92 -1.07
N ALA A 102 -13.38 4.93 -0.44
CA ALA A 102 -13.21 4.65 0.97
C ALA A 102 -13.83 5.73 1.88
N GLN A 103 -13.69 7.00 1.54
CA GLN A 103 -14.16 8.10 2.40
C GLN A 103 -15.69 8.15 2.48
N LYS A 104 -16.41 7.72 1.45
CA LYS A 104 -17.90 7.68 1.44
C LYS A 104 -18.47 6.92 2.63
N TYR A 105 -18.00 5.70 2.88
CA TYR A 105 -18.48 4.87 3.99
C TYR A 105 -17.69 5.07 5.28
N ARG A 106 -16.50 5.69 5.23
CA ARG A 106 -15.68 5.97 6.43
C ARG A 106 -15.96 7.33 7.06
N CYS A 107 -16.64 8.25 6.37
CA CYS A 107 -16.88 9.60 6.89
C CYS A 107 -17.56 9.57 8.26
N GLU A 108 -18.52 8.67 8.49
CA GLU A 108 -19.23 8.53 9.78
C GLU A 108 -18.30 8.13 10.93
N LEU A 109 -17.20 7.43 10.64
CA LEU A 109 -16.19 7.08 11.63
C LEU A 109 -15.14 8.19 11.80
N LEU A 110 -14.89 8.97 10.75
CA LEU A 110 -13.82 9.97 10.71
C LEU A 110 -14.25 11.36 11.20
N TYR A 111 -15.54 11.66 11.14
CA TYR A 111 -16.08 12.99 11.42
C TYR A 111 -17.10 12.94 12.55
N GLU A 112 -16.85 13.72 13.60
CA GLU A 112 -17.71 13.76 14.80
C GLU A 112 -18.88 14.75 14.67
N GLY A 113 -18.85 15.63 13.67
CA GLY A 113 -19.90 16.61 13.42
C GLY A 113 -21.12 16.03 12.70
N PRO A 114 -22.13 16.87 12.40
CA PRO A 114 -23.33 16.46 11.68
C PRO A 114 -23.01 15.87 10.29
N GLY A 115 -23.67 14.78 9.93
CA GLY A 115 -23.39 14.06 8.68
C GLY A 115 -23.83 14.77 7.39
N ASP A 116 -24.61 15.84 7.53
CA ASP A 116 -25.11 16.75 6.49
C ASP A 116 -24.30 18.06 6.40
N ASP A 117 -23.30 18.26 7.27
CA ASP A 117 -22.43 19.42 7.24
C ASP A 117 -21.57 19.46 5.97
N LYS A 118 -21.18 20.67 5.55
CA LYS A 118 -20.32 20.90 4.38
C LYS A 118 -18.98 20.18 4.51
N ALA A 119 -18.41 20.09 5.71
CA ALA A 119 -17.19 19.33 5.95
C ALA A 119 -17.40 17.83 5.78
N ALA A 120 -18.49 17.28 6.33
CA ALA A 120 -18.85 15.88 6.15
C ALA A 120 -19.05 15.52 4.68
N MET A 121 -19.76 16.38 3.93
CA MET A 121 -19.97 16.20 2.49
C MET A 121 -18.67 16.32 1.70
N GLY A 122 -17.79 17.25 2.07
CA GLY A 122 -16.45 17.37 1.48
C GLY A 122 -15.60 16.12 1.67
N ILE A 123 -15.64 15.51 2.87
CA ILE A 123 -14.97 14.24 3.16
C ILE A 123 -15.62 13.09 2.39
N LYS A 124 -16.95 12.94 2.43
CA LYS A 124 -17.65 11.86 1.70
C LYS A 124 -17.32 11.87 0.20
N ASN A 125 -17.21 13.05 -0.38
CA ASN A 125 -16.95 13.21 -1.81
C ASN A 125 -15.46 13.24 -2.17
N CYS A 126 -14.55 13.29 -1.18
CA CYS A 126 -13.13 13.56 -1.40
C CYS A 126 -12.97 14.79 -2.33
N ASP A 127 -13.62 15.89 -1.96
CA ASP A 127 -13.68 17.11 -2.78
C ASP A 127 -12.52 18.05 -2.44
N SER A 128 -11.68 18.35 -3.45
CA SER A 128 -10.51 19.22 -3.32
C SER A 128 -10.85 20.70 -3.27
N LYS A 129 -12.08 21.07 -3.68
CA LYS A 129 -12.63 22.43 -3.60
C LYS A 129 -13.49 22.63 -2.35
N GLY A 130 -13.71 21.58 -1.58
CA GLY A 130 -14.41 21.61 -0.31
C GLY A 130 -13.63 22.33 0.79
N PRO A 131 -14.22 22.43 2.00
CA PRO A 131 -13.51 22.94 3.16
C PRO A 131 -12.28 22.06 3.48
N LEU A 132 -11.18 22.69 3.90
CA LEU A 132 -9.99 21.94 4.31
C LEU A 132 -10.34 21.06 5.52
N MET A 133 -10.09 19.77 5.40
CA MET A 133 -10.19 18.80 6.49
C MET A 133 -8.96 17.93 6.43
N MET A 134 -7.99 18.17 7.30
CA MET A 134 -6.78 17.37 7.41
C MET A 134 -6.62 16.83 8.82
N TYR A 135 -6.23 15.56 8.93
CA TYR A 135 -5.92 14.94 10.22
C TYR A 135 -4.42 14.69 10.34
N ILE A 136 -3.80 15.21 11.40
CA ILE A 136 -2.42 14.90 11.76
C ILE A 136 -2.40 13.57 12.52
N SER A 137 -1.70 12.58 11.96
CA SER A 137 -1.59 11.25 12.57
C SER A 137 -0.40 11.13 13.50
N LYS A 138 0.70 11.83 13.22
CA LYS A 138 1.92 11.76 14.04
C LYS A 138 2.89 12.91 13.75
N MET A 139 3.76 13.17 14.71
CA MET A 139 4.93 14.00 14.53
C MET A 139 6.11 13.14 14.07
N VAL A 140 6.73 13.49 12.94
CA VAL A 140 7.89 12.80 12.37
C VAL A 140 9.15 13.62 12.67
N PRO A 141 10.18 13.03 13.30
CA PRO A 141 11.41 13.76 13.61
C PRO A 141 12.12 14.19 12.33
N THR A 142 12.64 15.41 12.33
CA THR A 142 13.47 15.93 11.24
C THR A 142 14.95 15.67 11.53
N THR A 143 15.83 16.00 10.58
CA THR A 143 17.28 16.04 10.83
C THR A 143 17.67 17.13 11.81
N ASP A 144 16.84 18.17 11.93
CA ASP A 144 17.06 19.29 12.84
C ASP A 144 16.57 18.92 14.25
N LYS A 145 17.50 18.94 15.21
CA LYS A 145 17.18 18.60 16.61
C LYS A 145 16.08 19.51 17.15
N GLY A 146 15.03 18.90 17.68
CA GLY A 146 13.92 19.60 18.33
C GLY A 146 12.83 20.10 17.37
N ARG A 147 12.92 19.82 16.06
CA ARG A 147 11.86 20.11 15.09
C ARG A 147 11.22 18.84 14.57
N PHE A 148 9.92 18.91 14.35
CA PHE A 148 9.12 17.80 13.85
C PHE A 148 8.28 18.23 12.65
N TYR A 149 8.04 17.30 11.73
CA TYR A 149 7.04 17.45 10.68
C TYR A 149 5.72 16.88 11.19
N ALA A 150 4.62 17.62 11.01
CA ALA A 150 3.29 17.07 11.23
C ALA A 150 2.88 16.23 10.03
N PHE A 151 2.76 14.93 10.22
CA PHE A 151 2.41 13.99 9.15
C PHE A 151 0.95 13.63 9.25
N GLY A 152 0.23 13.85 8.15
CA GLY A 152 -1.21 13.68 8.14
C GLY A 152 -1.79 13.43 6.76
N ARG A 153 -3.11 13.34 6.71
CA ARG A 153 -3.88 13.12 5.48
C ARG A 153 -4.90 14.21 5.30
N VAL A 154 -4.98 14.73 4.07
CA VAL A 154 -6.06 15.64 3.65
C VAL A 154 -7.27 14.78 3.24
N PHE A 155 -8.40 14.98 3.90
CA PHE A 155 -9.66 14.31 3.61
C PHE A 155 -10.59 15.17 2.74
N SER A 156 -10.56 16.49 2.89
CA SER A 156 -11.28 17.44 2.02
C SER A 156 -10.47 18.72 1.85
N GLY A 157 -10.75 19.46 0.78
CA GLY A 157 -10.06 20.68 0.41
C GLY A 157 -8.64 20.44 -0.10
N THR A 158 -7.87 21.52 -0.12
CA THR A 158 -6.48 21.54 -0.55
C THR A 158 -5.66 22.33 0.47
N VAL A 159 -4.55 21.74 0.92
CA VAL A 159 -3.62 22.42 1.82
C VAL A 159 -2.50 23.04 1.00
N SER A 160 -2.11 24.28 1.31
CA SER A 160 -1.08 24.99 0.56
C SER A 160 -0.11 25.71 1.49
N THR A 161 1.10 25.92 1.00
CA THR A 161 2.11 26.74 1.69
C THR A 161 1.61 28.18 1.88
N GLY A 162 1.76 28.72 3.09
CA GLY A 162 1.30 30.06 3.47
C GLY A 162 -0.18 30.15 3.85
N LEU A 163 -0.96 29.09 3.66
CA LEU A 163 -2.37 29.06 4.03
C LEU A 163 -2.52 29.22 5.55
N LYS A 164 -3.34 30.19 5.98
CA LYS A 164 -3.73 30.34 7.39
C LYS A 164 -4.75 29.27 7.72
N VAL A 165 -4.39 28.36 8.62
CA VAL A 165 -5.24 27.24 9.03
C VAL A 165 -5.59 27.32 10.50
N ARG A 166 -6.67 26.65 10.86
CA ARG A 166 -7.13 26.44 12.23
C ARG A 166 -6.66 25.07 12.68
N ILE A 167 -5.78 25.05 13.66
CA ILE A 167 -5.27 23.86 14.32
C ILE A 167 -6.15 23.62 15.54
N MET A 168 -6.88 22.52 15.54
CA MET A 168 -7.80 22.11 16.60
C MET A 168 -7.20 20.91 17.31
N GLY A 169 -6.86 21.09 18.58
CA GLY A 169 -6.35 20.00 19.40
C GLY A 169 -7.45 19.00 19.80
N PRO A 170 -7.09 17.94 20.56
CA PRO A 170 -7.97 16.82 20.82
C PRO A 170 -9.20 17.17 21.66
N ASN A 171 -9.13 18.26 22.45
CA ASN A 171 -10.21 18.67 23.34
C ASN A 171 -10.96 19.90 22.82
N TYR A 172 -10.72 20.31 21.57
CA TYR A 172 -11.39 21.45 20.97
C TYR A 172 -12.90 21.21 20.86
N VAL A 173 -13.69 22.19 21.32
CA VAL A 173 -15.15 22.18 21.19
C VAL A 173 -15.58 23.39 20.35
N PRO A 174 -16.42 23.21 19.31
CA PRO A 174 -16.95 24.31 18.52
C PRO A 174 -17.54 25.44 19.37
N GLY A 175 -17.10 26.68 19.14
CA GLY A 175 -17.54 27.87 19.86
C GLY A 175 -16.64 28.28 21.04
N LYS A 176 -15.73 27.41 21.49
CA LYS A 176 -14.69 27.77 22.47
C LYS A 176 -13.39 28.16 21.77
N LYS A 177 -12.55 28.91 22.48
CA LYS A 177 -11.17 29.24 22.05
C LYS A 177 -10.13 28.29 22.62
N ASP A 178 -10.55 27.40 23.51
CA ASP A 178 -9.67 26.42 24.13
C ASP A 178 -9.17 25.43 23.06
N ASP A 179 -7.88 25.10 23.09
CA ASP A 179 -7.25 24.14 22.18
C ASP A 179 -7.38 24.50 20.68
N LEU A 180 -7.48 25.80 20.38
CA LEU A 180 -7.58 26.35 19.03
C LEU A 180 -6.44 27.32 18.74
N TYR A 181 -5.66 27.04 17.70
CA TYR A 181 -4.60 27.92 17.21
C TYR A 181 -4.81 28.29 15.75
N ILE A 182 -4.57 29.54 15.39
CA ILE A 182 -4.65 30.01 13.99
C ILE A 182 -3.25 30.41 13.55
N LYS A 183 -2.68 29.64 12.62
CA LYS A 183 -1.30 29.80 12.17
C LYS A 183 -1.17 29.53 10.68
N PRO A 184 -0.28 30.27 9.98
CA PRO A 184 0.04 29.94 8.60
C PRO A 184 0.90 28.68 8.55
N ILE A 185 0.62 27.81 7.57
CA ILE A 185 1.50 26.68 7.25
C ILE A 185 2.76 27.23 6.61
N GLN A 186 3.93 26.91 7.18
CA GLN A 186 5.18 27.45 6.66
C GLN A 186 5.58 26.79 5.34
N ARG A 187 5.46 25.45 5.25
CA ARG A 187 5.70 24.65 4.04
C ARG A 187 4.90 23.36 4.07
N THR A 188 4.41 22.96 2.90
CA THR A 188 3.91 21.61 2.59
C THR A 188 5.04 20.78 1.98
N ILE A 189 5.20 19.53 2.44
CA ILE A 189 6.28 18.63 1.98
C ILE A 189 5.75 17.23 1.66
N LEU A 190 6.28 16.64 0.59
CA LEU A 190 6.14 15.22 0.27
C LEU A 190 7.19 14.42 1.04
N MET A 191 6.75 13.38 1.75
CA MET A 191 7.65 12.52 2.53
C MET A 191 8.06 11.29 1.71
N MET A 192 9.29 11.26 1.21
CA MET A 192 9.88 10.15 0.43
C MET A 192 10.86 9.35 1.28
N GLY A 193 10.34 8.70 2.32
CA GLY A 193 11.14 7.95 3.29
C GLY A 193 11.97 8.88 4.18
N ARG A 194 13.28 8.97 3.93
CA ARG A 194 14.19 9.86 4.67
C ARG A 194 14.32 11.25 4.04
N TYR A 195 13.91 11.38 2.78
CA TYR A 195 13.98 12.62 2.03
C TYR A 195 12.64 13.33 2.06
N VAL A 196 12.68 14.65 1.95
CA VAL A 196 11.50 15.50 1.87
C VAL A 196 11.61 16.42 0.68
N GLU A 197 10.51 16.60 -0.03
CA GLU A 197 10.43 17.48 -1.19
C GLU A 197 9.38 18.56 -0.95
N PRO A 198 9.73 19.85 -0.98
CA PRO A 198 8.76 20.93 -0.87
C PRO A 198 7.80 20.93 -2.07
N ILE A 199 6.52 21.05 -1.78
CA ILE A 199 5.44 21.14 -2.77
C ILE A 199 4.54 22.31 -2.40
N GLU A 200 3.92 22.97 -3.38
CA GLU A 200 3.14 24.19 -3.14
C GLU A 200 1.79 23.89 -2.50
N ASP A 201 1.09 22.87 -3.00
CA ASP A 201 -0.23 22.46 -2.55
C ASP A 201 -0.45 20.94 -2.65
N VAL A 202 -1.40 20.44 -1.84
CA VAL A 202 -1.80 19.03 -1.81
C VAL A 202 -3.32 18.90 -1.71
N PRO A 203 -3.99 18.28 -2.70
CA PRO A 203 -5.43 18.07 -2.64
C PRO A 203 -5.78 16.88 -1.75
N CYS A 204 -7.05 16.83 -1.35
CA CYS A 204 -7.66 15.73 -0.61
C CYS A 204 -7.38 14.34 -1.21
N GLY A 205 -7.37 13.34 -0.35
CA GLY A 205 -7.05 11.95 -0.67
C GLY A 205 -5.59 11.60 -0.42
N ASN A 206 -4.70 12.60 -0.38
CA ASN A 206 -3.26 12.44 -0.25
C ASN A 206 -2.74 12.59 1.19
N ILE A 207 -1.55 12.04 1.40
CA ILE A 207 -0.78 12.13 2.64
C ILE A 207 0.32 13.18 2.44
N VAL A 208 0.52 14.04 3.43
CA VAL A 208 1.44 15.18 3.36
C VAL A 208 2.07 15.46 4.71
N GLY A 209 3.30 15.98 4.69
CA GLY A 209 3.96 16.56 5.86
C GLY A 209 3.80 18.08 5.88
N LEU A 210 3.61 18.66 7.06
CA LEU A 210 3.57 20.11 7.27
C LEU A 210 4.73 20.55 8.16
N VAL A 211 5.26 21.74 7.85
CA VAL A 211 6.29 22.43 8.61
C VAL A 211 5.71 23.69 9.26
N GLY A 212 6.11 23.99 10.49
CA GLY A 212 5.75 25.22 11.21
C GLY A 212 4.48 25.13 12.06
N VAL A 213 3.92 23.93 12.21
CA VAL A 213 2.76 23.64 13.05
C VAL A 213 3.12 22.85 14.32
N ASP A 214 4.36 22.38 14.43
CA ASP A 214 4.86 21.48 15.47
C ASP A 214 4.83 22.06 16.89
N GLN A 215 4.92 23.37 17.03
CA GLN A 215 4.84 24.03 18.35
C GLN A 215 3.42 24.03 18.94
N TYR A 216 2.41 23.81 18.11
CA TYR A 216 0.99 23.91 18.48
C TYR A 216 0.30 22.54 18.48
N LEU A 217 1.03 21.49 18.10
CA LEU A 217 0.55 20.13 17.97
C LEU A 217 1.25 19.26 19.00
N VAL A 218 0.49 18.46 19.74
CA VAL A 218 1.08 17.55 20.74
C VAL A 218 1.24 16.13 20.18
N LYS A 219 0.25 15.65 19.41
CA LYS A 219 0.28 14.26 18.92
C LYS A 219 -0.59 14.04 17.68
N THR A 220 -1.88 14.36 17.80
CA THR A 220 -2.89 14.10 16.79
C THR A 220 -3.95 15.18 16.87
N ASP A 221 -4.12 15.94 15.81
CA ASP A 221 -4.95 17.14 15.80
C ASP A 221 -5.63 17.28 14.44
N THR A 222 -6.70 18.07 14.38
CA THR A 222 -7.45 18.32 13.15
C THR A 222 -7.15 19.73 12.64
N ILE A 223 -6.88 19.84 11.34
CA ILE A 223 -6.60 21.10 10.65
C ILE A 223 -7.76 21.42 9.70
N THR A 224 -8.28 22.64 9.79
CA THR A 224 -9.35 23.19 8.95
C THR A 224 -9.05 24.59 8.43
#